data_AF-A0A1V2UT89-F1
#
_entry.id   AF-A0A1V2UT89-F1
#
_cell.length_a   1.000
_cell.length_b   1.000
_cell.length_c   1.000
_cell.angle_alpha   90.00
_cell.angle_beta   90.00
_cell.angle_gamma   90.00
#
_symmetry.space_group_name_H-M   'P 1'
#
loop_
_entity.id
_entity.type
_entity.pdbx_description
1 polymer ?
#
loop_
_entity_poly.entity_id
_entity_poly.type
_entity_poly.pdbx_seq_one_letter_code
_entity_poly.pdbx_strand_id
1 'polypeptide(L)'
;MVGCDSGMKKPDEPTVSREAKFTSIPQCLAYVQMDIVPKLKIVEDTPLKTWGGFEGTDGSFSCELVQTGSEGTYVKGNYQVYKSALR
;
A
#
# COMPACT_ATOMS: atom_id res chain seq x y z
N MET A 1 2.85 30.07 25.53
CA MET A 1 1.95 29.42 24.54
C MET A 1 2.80 28.39 23.81
N VAL A 2 2.43 27.11 23.90
CA VAL A 2 3.22 25.99 23.37
C VAL A 2 3.11 26.02 21.84
N GLY A 3 4.20 26.39 21.16
CA GLY A 3 4.33 26.24 19.72
C GLY A 3 4.79 24.82 19.42
N CYS A 4 3.84 23.91 19.17
CA CYS A 4 4.15 22.62 18.58
C CYS A 4 4.53 22.85 17.12
N ASP A 5 5.83 22.84 16.84
CA ASP A 5 6.44 22.77 15.52
C ASP A 5 5.96 21.49 14.83
N SER A 6 4.80 21.59 14.18
CA SER A 6 4.18 20.49 13.47
C SER A 6 4.87 20.41 12.12
N GLY A 7 5.79 19.45 12.02
CA GLY A 7 6.50 19.12 10.79
C GLY A 7 5.56 19.14 9.59
N MET A 8 6.04 19.78 8.52
CA MET A 8 5.35 19.89 7.23
C MET A 8 4.84 18.51 6.77
N LYS A 9 3.58 18.19 7.09
CA LYS A 9 2.84 17.15 6.39
C LYS A 9 2.65 17.66 4.97
N LYS A 10 3.26 16.97 4.01
CA LYS A 10 2.99 17.21 2.59
C LYS A 10 1.47 17.18 2.41
N PRO A 11 0.91 18.11 1.61
CA PRO A 11 -0.53 18.26 1.48
C PRO A 11 -1.19 16.92 1.10
N ASP A 12 -2.34 16.65 1.73
CA ASP A 12 -3.33 15.62 1.39
C ASP A 12 -3.62 15.60 -0.13
N GLU A 13 -2.72 15.05 -0.92
CA GLU A 13 -3.04 14.69 -2.29
C GLU A 13 -4.07 13.56 -2.23
N PRO A 14 -5.24 13.72 -2.87
CA PRO A 14 -6.30 12.74 -2.76
C PRO A 14 -5.80 11.39 -3.28
N THR A 15 -5.77 10.40 -2.41
CA THR A 15 -5.50 9.01 -2.76
C THR A 15 -6.80 8.31 -3.16
N VAL A 16 -6.68 7.27 -3.98
CA VAL A 16 -7.77 6.33 -4.25
C VAL A 16 -7.30 4.92 -3.94
N SER A 17 -8.16 4.15 -3.28
CA SER A 17 -7.92 2.74 -3.03
C SER A 17 -8.07 1.94 -4.33
N ARG A 18 -7.06 1.16 -4.64
CA ARG A 18 -7.02 0.18 -5.73
C ARG A 18 -6.95 -1.21 -5.13
N GLU A 19 -7.58 -2.15 -5.82
CA GLU A 19 -7.53 -3.58 -5.49
C GLU A 19 -7.06 -4.35 -6.73
N ALA A 20 -6.14 -5.29 -6.53
CA ALA A 20 -5.66 -6.19 -7.58
C ALA A 20 -5.38 -7.59 -7.04
N LYS A 21 -5.55 -8.61 -7.89
CA LYS A 21 -5.21 -9.99 -7.58
C LYS A 21 -3.81 -10.32 -8.13
N PHE A 22 -3.00 -10.97 -7.31
CA PHE A 22 -1.64 -11.38 -7.62
C PHE A 22 -1.45 -12.87 -7.34
N THR A 23 -0.40 -13.45 -7.91
CA THR A 23 -0.06 -14.86 -7.67
C THR A 23 0.76 -15.06 -6.39
N SER A 24 1.42 -14.00 -5.89
CA SER A 24 2.29 -14.06 -4.72
C SER A 24 2.46 -12.69 -4.05
N ILE A 25 2.84 -12.70 -2.76
CA ILE A 25 3.11 -11.47 -1.98
C ILE A 25 4.25 -10.66 -2.60
N PRO A 26 5.41 -11.26 -3.00
CA PRO A 26 6.47 -10.50 -3.65
C PRO A 26 6.02 -9.80 -4.93
N GLN A 27 5.18 -10.45 -5.75
CA GLN A 27 4.63 -9.82 -6.95
C GLN A 27 3.73 -8.63 -6.61
N CYS A 28 2.90 -8.76 -5.57
CA CYS A 28 2.06 -7.67 -5.08
C CYS A 28 2.92 -6.49 -4.59
N LEU A 29 3.94 -6.73 -3.76
CA LEU A 29 4.83 -5.68 -3.25
C LEU A 29 5.59 -4.97 -4.37
N ALA A 30 6.12 -5.72 -5.34
CA ALA A 30 6.82 -5.15 -6.49
C ALA A 30 5.89 -4.25 -7.33
N TYR A 31 4.64 -4.67 -7.52
CA TYR A 31 3.65 -3.87 -8.24
C TYR A 31 3.32 -2.58 -7.49
N VAL A 32 3.05 -2.67 -6.18
CA VAL A 32 2.76 -1.52 -5.32
C VAL A 32 3.93 -0.53 -5.28
N GLN A 33 5.17 -1.04 -5.33
CA GLN A 33 6.39 -0.21 -5.37
C GLN A 33 6.61 0.47 -6.73
N MET A 34 6.14 -0.11 -7.83
CA MET A 34 6.24 0.50 -9.16
C MET A 34 5.21 1.61 -9.38
N ASP A 35 3.99 1.45 -8.86
CA ASP A 35 2.91 2.44 -9.02
C ASP A 35 3.06 3.65 -8.08
N ILE A 36 3.81 3.50 -6.97
CA ILE A 36 3.88 4.49 -5.89
C ILE A 36 5.35 4.84 -5.63
N VAL A 37 5.75 6.05 -6.04
CA VAL A 37 7.12 6.59 -5.96
C VAL A 37 7.79 6.60 -4.56
N PRO A 38 7.08 6.74 -3.41
CA PRO A 38 7.70 6.62 -2.10
C PRO A 38 8.07 5.17 -1.76
N LYS A 39 9.18 5.02 -1.02
CA LYS A 39 9.62 3.73 -0.47
C LYS A 39 8.52 3.11 0.40
N LEU A 40 8.38 1.78 0.31
CA LEU A 40 7.49 1.02 1.18
C LEU A 40 8.03 1.04 2.62
N LYS A 41 7.19 1.43 3.57
CA LYS A 41 7.43 1.25 5.01
C LYS A 41 6.61 0.07 5.48
N ILE A 42 7.23 -1.11 5.47
CA ILE A 42 6.61 -2.35 5.95
C ILE A 42 6.41 -2.27 7.47
N VAL A 43 5.19 -2.53 7.92
CA VAL A 43 4.83 -2.58 9.35
C VAL A 43 4.74 -4.02 9.82
N GLU A 44 4.19 -4.89 8.98
CA GLU A 44 4.08 -6.33 9.24
C GLU A 44 4.47 -7.09 7.99
N ASP A 45 5.26 -8.14 8.17
CA ASP A 45 5.70 -9.05 7.12
C ASP A 45 5.56 -10.49 7.59
N THR A 46 4.56 -11.20 7.07
CA THR A 46 4.31 -12.60 7.36
C THR A 46 4.06 -13.35 6.05
N PRO A 47 4.22 -14.69 6.03
CA PRO A 47 3.93 -15.50 4.84
C PRO A 47 2.48 -15.37 4.34
N LEU A 48 1.55 -14.95 5.20
CA LEU A 48 0.14 -14.80 4.88
C LEU A 48 -0.24 -13.38 4.53
N LYS A 49 0.51 -12.39 5.02
CA LYS A 49 0.17 -10.99 4.88
C LYS A 49 1.39 -10.11 5.07
N THR A 50 1.56 -9.16 4.16
CA THR A 50 2.48 -8.04 4.32
C THR A 50 1.69 -6.75 4.19
N TRP A 51 1.83 -5.82 5.14
CA TRP A 51 1.14 -4.54 5.07
C TRP A 51 1.99 -3.41 5.66
N GLY A 52 1.67 -2.19 5.25
CA GLY A 52 2.42 -1.02 5.67
C GLY A 52 1.90 0.28 5.08
N GLY A 53 2.77 1.29 5.14
CA GLY A 53 2.53 2.61 4.57
C GLY A 53 3.58 2.97 3.52
N PHE A 54 3.44 4.13 2.90
CA PHE A 54 4.50 4.70 2.06
C PHE A 54 5.23 5.81 2.82
N GLU A 55 6.56 5.81 2.76
CA GLU A 55 7.38 6.80 3.47
C GLU A 55 7.01 8.24 3.07
N GLY A 56 6.71 9.07 4.07
CA GLY A 56 6.38 10.48 3.84
C GLY A 56 4.97 10.72 3.28
N THR A 57 4.06 9.74 3.40
CA THR A 57 2.66 9.83 2.96
C THR A 57 1.72 9.19 3.99
N ASP A 58 0.43 9.53 3.95
CA ASP A 58 -0.62 8.85 4.72
C ASP A 58 -1.22 7.63 3.96
N GLY A 59 -0.68 7.29 2.79
CA GLY A 59 -1.12 6.15 2.01
C GLY A 59 -0.67 4.82 2.62
N SER A 60 -1.47 3.78 2.41
CA SER A 60 -1.21 2.42 2.90
C SER A 60 -1.32 1.37 1.80
N PHE A 61 -0.70 0.22 2.06
CA PHE A 61 -0.84 -0.98 1.25
C PHE A 61 -1.02 -2.23 2.12
N SER A 62 -1.64 -3.24 1.55
CA SER A 62 -1.68 -4.60 2.07
C SER A 62 -1.61 -5.61 0.92
N CYS A 63 -0.87 -6.68 1.12
CA CYS A 63 -0.79 -7.84 0.26
C CYS A 63 -1.12 -9.05 1.14
N GLU A 64 -2.27 -9.67 0.94
CA GLU A 64 -2.78 -10.75 1.80
C GLU A 64 -3.06 -12.00 0.98
N LEU A 65 -2.57 -13.15 1.44
CA LEU A 65 -2.90 -14.45 0.90
C LEU A 65 -4.35 -14.78 1.23
N VAL A 66 -5.19 -14.84 0.21
CA VAL A 66 -6.61 -15.19 0.31
C VAL A 66 -6.79 -16.58 -0.28
N GLN A 67 -7.30 -17.50 0.54
CA GLN A 67 -7.72 -18.82 0.08
C GLN A 67 -9.24 -18.84 -0.07
N THR A 68 -9.72 -19.04 -1.30
CA THR A 68 -11.13 -19.22 -1.60
C THR A 68 -11.41 -20.64 -2.03
N GLY A 69 -12.54 -21.21 -1.62
CA GLY A 69 -12.90 -22.58 -1.97
C GLY A 69 -13.11 -22.81 -3.47
N SER A 70 -13.44 -21.76 -4.23
CA SER A 70 -13.79 -21.84 -5.66
C SER A 70 -12.73 -21.30 -6.62
N GLU A 71 -11.97 -20.26 -6.24
CA GLU A 71 -10.91 -19.69 -7.09
C GLU A 71 -9.50 -20.17 -6.70
N GLY A 72 -9.38 -20.96 -5.63
CA GLY A 72 -8.09 -21.39 -5.07
C GLY A 72 -7.42 -20.29 -4.24
N THR A 73 -6.10 -20.39 -4.11
CA THR A 73 -5.29 -19.44 -3.33
C THR A 73 -4.72 -18.35 -4.24
N TYR A 74 -4.96 -17.09 -3.91
CA TYR A 74 -4.39 -15.93 -4.57
C TYR A 74 -3.94 -14.89 -3.55
N VAL A 75 -3.22 -13.87 -3.97
CA VAL A 75 -2.86 -12.73 -3.12
C VAL A 75 -3.70 -11.52 -3.49
N LYS A 76 -4.42 -10.98 -2.52
CA LYS A 76 -5.19 -9.76 -2.63
C LYS A 76 -4.32 -8.57 -2.25
N GLY A 77 -4.02 -7.71 -3.23
CA GLY A 77 -3.36 -6.44 -3.00
C GLY A 77 -4.37 -5.30 -2.88
N ASN A 78 -4.28 -4.51 -1.81
CA ASN A 78 -5.01 -3.26 -1.65
C ASN A 78 -3.99 -2.15 -1.43
N TYR A 79 -4.07 -1.05 -2.17
CA TYR A 79 -3.10 0.03 -2.05
C TYR A 79 -3.71 1.37 -2.44
N GLN A 80 -3.18 2.44 -1.85
CA GLN A 80 -3.64 3.81 -2.10
C GLN A 80 -2.70 4.51 -3.07
N VAL A 81 -3.18 4.83 -4.27
CA VAL A 81 -2.43 5.61 -5.27
C VAL A 81 -2.90 7.06 -5.28
N TYR A 82 -2.00 8.00 -5.53
CA TYR A 82 -2.37 9.39 -5.75
C TYR A 82 -3.21 9.53 -7.03
N LYS A 83 -4.29 10.33 -7.00
CA LYS A 83 -5.07 10.63 -8.21
C LYS A 83 -4.23 11.25 -9.32
N SER A 84 -3.16 11.97 -8.99
CA SER A 84 -2.22 12.57 -9.92
C SER A 84 -1.42 11.53 -10.74
N ALA A 85 -1.23 10.32 -10.21
CA ALA A 85 -0.53 9.21 -10.89
C ALA A 85 -1.40 8.44 -11.91
N LEU A 86 -2.70 8.76 -12.02
CA LEU A 86 -3.65 8.07 -12.91
C LEU A 86 -3.80 8.74 -14.28
N ARG A 87 -2.85 9.57 -14.70
CA ARG A 87 -2.90 10.33 -15.95
C ARG A 87 -2.29 9.59 -17.13
#